data_AF-A0A9D8NSD1-F1
#
_entry.id   AF-A0A9D8NSD1-F1
#
_cell.length_a   1.000
_cell.length_b   1.000
_cell.length_c   1.000
_cell.angle_alpha   90.00
_cell.angle_beta   90.00
_cell.angle_gamma   90.00
#
_symmetry.space_group_name_H-M   'P 1'
#
loop_
_entity.id
_entity.type
_entity.pdbx_description
1 polymer ?
#
loop_
_entity_poly.entity_id
_entity_poly.type
_entity_poly.pdbx_seq_one_letter_code
_entity_poly.pdbx_strand_id
1 'polypeptide(L)'
;MARSKGAIHEDLSRSDRPIGASNFAFGLQIGGLLALVAFALLGLYRWKRGAWVSESGWGPWPWWLLAVGAVVFLLAIVAPKLLTPLNRLWTLVAIALHMIVSPVVMFLLWALVMTPMGWLVRLFGKDLLRMRLDPAARSYWILRDPPGPEPSTMRNQF
;
A
#
# COMPACT_ATOMS: atom_id res chain seq x y z
N MET A 1 -18.37 -11.64 39.13
CA MET A 1 -18.75 -10.27 39.55
C MET A 1 -17.65 -9.32 39.07
N ALA A 2 -17.84 -8.58 37.98
CA ALA A 2 -16.96 -7.47 37.55
C ALA A 2 -17.76 -6.51 36.66
N ARG A 3 -17.57 -5.22 36.90
CA ARG A 3 -18.49 -4.10 36.66
C ARG A 3 -18.83 -3.81 35.18
N SER A 4 -20.07 -3.32 35.03
CA SER A 4 -20.65 -2.53 33.94
C SER A 4 -19.65 -1.65 33.18
N LYS A 5 -19.65 -1.79 31.84
CA LYS A 5 -19.05 -0.92 30.84
C LYS A 5 -19.69 0.48 30.92
N GLY A 6 -18.99 1.44 31.52
CA GLY A 6 -19.42 2.84 31.58
C GLY A 6 -18.81 3.67 30.47
N ALA A 7 -19.67 4.27 29.64
CA ALA A 7 -19.55 5.63 29.08
C ALA A 7 -18.41 5.99 28.10
N ILE A 8 -17.79 5.04 27.39
CA ILE A 8 -16.93 5.36 26.23
C ILE A 8 -17.36 4.55 25.01
N HIS A 9 -17.45 5.22 23.85
CA HIS A 9 -17.81 4.61 22.56
C HIS A 9 -16.66 3.77 21.96
N GLU A 10 -15.50 3.77 22.62
CA GLU A 10 -14.30 3.07 22.18
C GLU A 10 -13.98 1.89 23.09
N ASP A 11 -13.83 0.71 22.49
CA ASP A 11 -13.49 -0.52 23.21
C ASP A 11 -11.97 -0.63 23.34
N LEU A 12 -11.43 -0.14 24.47
CA LEU A 12 -9.99 -0.17 24.78
C LEU A 12 -9.43 -1.60 24.99
N SER A 13 -10.30 -2.62 25.01
CA SER A 13 -9.87 -4.03 25.07
C SER A 13 -9.65 -4.66 23.69
N ARG A 14 -9.93 -3.92 22.61
CA ARG A 14 -9.80 -4.39 21.24
C ARG A 14 -8.33 -4.47 20.81
N SER A 15 -7.74 -5.65 20.96
CA SER A 15 -6.50 -6.01 20.27
C SER A 15 -6.84 -6.42 18.83
N ASP A 16 -6.81 -5.46 17.91
CA ASP A 16 -6.91 -5.78 16.48
C ASP A 16 -5.72 -6.66 16.09
N ARG A 17 -5.99 -7.96 15.96
CA ARG A 17 -4.99 -8.89 15.44
C ARG A 17 -4.68 -8.45 14.01
N PRO A 18 -3.40 -8.23 13.64
CA PRO A 18 -3.07 -7.93 12.27
C PRO A 18 -3.58 -9.09 11.40
N ILE A 19 -4.55 -8.79 10.54
CA ILE A 19 -5.13 -9.75 9.62
C ILE A 19 -4.01 -10.11 8.63
N GLY A 20 -3.34 -11.24 8.87
CA GLY A 20 -2.32 -11.75 7.98
C GLY A 20 -2.90 -12.11 6.61
N ALA A 21 -2.06 -12.11 5.58
CA ALA A 21 -2.47 -12.50 4.24
C ALA A 21 -3.11 -13.89 4.24
N SER A 22 -4.31 -14.02 3.66
CA SER A 22 -5.01 -15.31 3.55
C SER A 22 -4.17 -16.29 2.72
N ASN A 23 -3.87 -17.46 3.26
CA ASN A 23 -3.08 -18.51 2.57
C ASN A 23 -3.66 -18.86 1.20
N PHE A 24 -4.99 -18.84 1.07
CA PHE A 24 -5.68 -19.10 -0.20
C PHE A 24 -5.45 -17.97 -1.21
N ALA A 25 -5.59 -16.71 -0.80
CA ALA A 25 -5.36 -15.56 -1.67
C ALA A 25 -3.89 -15.48 -2.11
N PHE A 26 -2.97 -15.76 -1.19
CA PHE A 26 -1.53 -15.84 -1.47
C PHE A 26 -1.19 -16.93 -2.50
N GLY A 27 -1.74 -18.14 -2.32
CA GLY A 27 -1.55 -19.25 -3.25
C GLY A 27 -2.10 -18.95 -4.65
N LEU A 28 -3.26 -18.29 -4.72
CA LEU A 28 -3.87 -17.85 -5.98
C LEU A 28 -2.99 -16.83 -6.72
N GLN A 29 -2.48 -15.83 -6.00
CA GLN A 29 -1.67 -14.75 -6.56
C GLN A 29 -0.31 -15.25 -7.05
N ILE A 30 0.42 -15.99 -6.21
CA ILE A 30 1.75 -16.50 -6.57
C ILE A 30 1.66 -17.61 -7.61
N GLY A 31 0.70 -18.55 -7.46
CA GLY A 31 0.49 -19.63 -8.42
C GLY A 31 0.11 -19.09 -9.80
N GLY A 32 -0.81 -18.12 -9.85
CA GLY A 32 -1.20 -17.45 -11.09
C GLY A 32 -0.04 -16.69 -11.74
N LEU A 33 0.73 -15.90 -10.97
CA LEU A 33 1.87 -15.16 -11.48
C LEU A 33 2.95 -16.09 -12.05
N LEU A 34 3.31 -17.16 -11.33
CA LEU A 34 4.30 -18.13 -11.79
C LEU A 34 3.86 -18.84 -13.07
N ALA A 35 2.58 -19.21 -13.18
CA ALA A 35 2.04 -19.81 -14.39
C ALA A 35 2.12 -18.85 -15.59
N LEU A 36 1.79 -17.57 -15.40
CA LEU A 36 1.89 -16.54 -16.44
C LEU A 36 3.34 -16.28 -16.87
N VAL A 37 4.27 -16.18 -15.91
CA VAL A 37 5.71 -15.98 -16.20
C VAL A 37 6.29 -17.19 -16.92
N ALA A 38 5.98 -18.41 -16.48
CA ALA A 38 6.42 -19.63 -17.15
C ALA A 38 5.89 -19.70 -18.59
N PHE A 39 4.63 -19.34 -18.80
CA PHE A 39 4.03 -19.25 -20.13
C PHE A 39 4.74 -18.22 -21.02
N ALA A 40 5.01 -17.01 -20.50
CA ALA A 40 5.69 -15.96 -21.23
C ALA A 40 7.14 -16.31 -21.60
N LEU A 41 7.92 -16.85 -20.65
CA LEU A 41 9.30 -17.26 -20.89
C LEU A 41 9.39 -18.40 -21.90
N LEU A 42 8.50 -19.39 -21.84
CA LEU A 42 8.51 -20.49 -22.79
C LEU A 42 7.99 -20.05 -24.17
N GLY A 43 7.01 -19.14 -24.23
CA GLY A 43 6.58 -18.50 -25.46
C GLY A 43 7.72 -17.74 -26.14
N LEU A 44 8.49 -16.96 -25.37
CA LEU A 44 9.69 -16.27 -25.86
C LEU A 44 10.81 -17.24 -26.25
N TYR A 45 11.00 -18.34 -25.53
CA TYR A 45 11.96 -19.37 -25.88
C TYR A 45 11.61 -20.03 -27.22
N ARG A 46 10.33 -20.38 -27.43
CA ARG A 46 9.84 -20.90 -28.71
C ARG A 46 9.93 -19.86 -29.81
N TRP A 47 9.72 -18.58 -29.49
CA TRP A 47 9.94 -17.48 -30.42
C TRP A 47 11.34 -17.51 -30.98
N LYS A 48 12.32 -17.47 -30.08
CA LYS A 48 13.73 -17.41 -30.47
C LYS A 48 14.18 -18.65 -31.25
N ARG A 49 13.52 -19.79 -31.06
CA ARG A 49 13.82 -21.04 -31.81
C ARG A 49 13.13 -21.13 -33.18
N GLY A 50 12.42 -20.08 -33.63
CA GLY A 50 11.76 -20.07 -34.92
C GLY A 50 10.63 -21.10 -35.05
N ALA A 51 10.19 -21.71 -33.95
CA ALA A 51 9.23 -22.80 -33.91
C ALA A 51 7.77 -22.31 -33.96
N TRP A 52 7.53 -21.26 -34.76
CA TRP A 52 6.26 -20.54 -34.87
C TRP A 52 5.35 -21.06 -35.97
N VAL A 53 5.91 -21.72 -36.98
CA VAL A 53 5.16 -22.17 -38.16
C VAL A 53 5.43 -23.65 -38.32
N SER A 54 4.51 -24.46 -37.77
CA SER A 54 4.26 -25.79 -38.30
C SER A 54 3.38 -25.59 -39.54
N GLU A 55 3.72 -26.21 -40.67
CA GLU A 55 2.92 -26.11 -41.92
C GLU A 55 1.50 -26.68 -41.77
N SER A 56 1.24 -27.44 -40.72
CA SER A 56 -0.11 -27.74 -40.24
C SER A 56 -0.58 -26.59 -39.34
N GLY A 57 -1.63 -25.85 -39.76
CA GLY A 57 -2.22 -24.67 -39.08
C GLY A 57 -2.69 -24.84 -37.63
N TRP A 58 -2.34 -25.96 -37.00
CA TRP A 58 -2.41 -26.24 -35.58
C TRP A 58 -0.97 -26.44 -35.09
N GLY A 59 -0.20 -25.34 -34.98
CA GLY A 59 1.05 -25.41 -34.21
C GLY A 59 0.73 -26.03 -32.84
N PRO A 60 1.57 -26.91 -32.26
CA PRO A 60 1.27 -27.54 -30.99
C PRO A 60 1.36 -26.46 -29.91
N TRP A 61 0.27 -25.73 -29.72
CA TRP A 61 0.10 -24.93 -28.53
C TRP A 61 0.28 -25.91 -27.38
N PRO A 62 1.27 -25.70 -26.51
CA PRO A 62 1.64 -26.69 -25.51
C PRO A 62 0.53 -26.74 -24.45
N TRP A 63 -0.54 -27.47 -24.76
CA TRP A 63 -1.68 -27.75 -23.89
C TRP A 63 -1.20 -28.41 -22.59
N TRP A 64 -0.08 -29.12 -22.64
CA TRP A 64 0.61 -29.66 -21.48
C TRP A 64 1.17 -28.58 -20.54
N LEU A 65 1.51 -27.37 -21.02
CA LEU A 65 1.90 -26.25 -20.15
C LEU A 65 0.70 -25.62 -19.45
N LEU A 66 -0.44 -25.52 -20.15
CA LEU A 66 -1.69 -25.14 -19.51
C LEU A 66 -2.10 -26.18 -18.47
N ALA A 67 -1.87 -27.46 -18.74
CA ALA A 67 -2.08 -28.54 -17.78
C ALA A 67 -1.13 -28.43 -16.57
N VAL A 68 0.16 -28.14 -16.78
CA VAL A 68 1.12 -27.92 -15.67
C VAL A 68 0.74 -26.69 -14.84
N GLY A 69 0.37 -25.58 -15.49
CA GLY A 69 -0.14 -24.38 -14.81
C GLY A 69 -1.41 -24.68 -14.00
N ALA A 70 -2.35 -25.43 -14.59
CA ALA A 70 -3.56 -25.87 -13.91
C ALA A 70 -3.28 -26.80 -12.72
N VAL A 71 -2.30 -27.71 -12.82
CA VAL A 71 -1.90 -28.60 -11.73
C VAL A 71 -1.25 -27.82 -10.59
N VAL A 72 -0.35 -26.87 -10.89
CA VAL A 72 0.27 -25.99 -9.89
C VAL A 72 -0.79 -25.11 -9.20
N PHE A 73 -1.74 -24.59 -9.98
CA PHE A 73 -2.87 -23.82 -9.47
C PHE A 73 -3.80 -24.65 -8.59
N LEU A 74 -4.13 -25.87 -9.00
CA LEU A 74 -4.93 -26.81 -8.21
C LEU A 74 -4.22 -27.22 -6.91
N LEU A 75 -2.90 -27.46 -6.95
CA LEU A 75 -2.10 -27.71 -5.75
C LEU A 75 -2.12 -26.54 -4.78
N ALA A 76 -2.09 -25.30 -5.29
CA ALA A 76 -2.21 -24.09 -4.47
C ALA A 76 -3.58 -23.98 -3.76
N ILE A 77 -4.64 -24.52 -4.37
CA ILE A 77 -6.01 -24.52 -3.82
C ILE A 77 -6.24 -25.70 -2.86
N VAL A 78 -5.73 -26.89 -3.18
CA VAL A 78 -6.01 -28.14 -2.45
C VAL A 78 -5.14 -28.27 -1.19
N ALA A 79 -3.90 -27.77 -1.20
CA ALA A 79 -2.97 -27.87 -0.08
C ALA A 79 -2.47 -26.51 0.46
N PRO A 80 -3.35 -25.55 0.82
CA PRO A 80 -2.96 -24.23 1.30
C PRO A 80 -2.20 -24.29 2.64
N LYS A 81 -2.34 -25.39 3.40
CA LYS A 81 -1.58 -25.61 4.64
C LYS A 81 -0.08 -25.74 4.39
N LEU A 82 0.34 -26.33 3.26
CA LEU A 82 1.76 -26.43 2.88
C LEU A 82 2.37 -25.07 2.54
N LEU A 83 1.54 -24.13 2.06
CA LEU A 83 1.93 -22.77 1.73
C LEU A 83 1.97 -21.83 2.94
N THR A 84 1.46 -22.24 4.10
CA THR A 84 1.46 -21.42 5.32
C THR A 84 2.85 -20.92 5.75
N PRO A 85 3.89 -21.76 5.87
CA PRO A 85 5.23 -21.27 6.24
C PRO A 85 5.83 -20.33 5.20
N LEU A 86 5.57 -20.60 3.91
CA LEU A 86 6.03 -19.76 2.81
C LEU A 86 5.32 -18.39 2.82
N ASN A 87 4.00 -18.37 3.01
CA ASN A 87 3.22 -17.13 3.14
C ASN A 87 3.69 -16.31 4.34
N ARG A 88 3.98 -16.96 5.47
CA ARG A 88 4.50 -16.27 6.65
C ARG A 88 5.86 -15.64 6.38
N LEU A 89 6.79 -16.37 5.75
CA LEU A 89 8.10 -15.85 5.39
C LEU A 89 7.98 -14.69 4.39
N TRP A 90 7.15 -14.85 3.36
CA TRP A 90 6.88 -13.79 2.40
C TRP A 90 6.30 -12.54 3.05
N THR A 91 5.38 -12.72 4.00
CA THR A 91 4.80 -11.62 4.78
C THR A 91 5.88 -10.87 5.58
N LEU A 92 6.81 -11.59 6.20
CA LEU A 92 7.93 -10.96 6.91
C LEU A 92 8.84 -10.16 5.97
N VAL A 93 9.14 -10.71 4.79
CA VAL A 93 9.90 -10.00 3.75
C VAL A 93 9.15 -8.75 3.29
N ALA A 94 7.85 -8.85 3.05
CA ALA A 94 7.01 -7.72 2.66
C ALA A 94 6.98 -6.62 3.72
N ILE A 95 6.90 -6.99 5.02
CA ILE A 95 6.97 -6.04 6.13
C ILE A 95 8.35 -5.37 6.18
N ALA A 96 9.44 -6.13 6.09
CA ALA A 96 10.79 -5.58 6.10
C ALA A 96 11.04 -4.62 4.93
N LEU A 97 10.56 -4.99 3.74
CA LEU A 97 10.61 -4.11 2.57
C LEU A 97 9.78 -2.85 2.79
N HIS A 98 8.57 -2.98 3.32
CA HIS A 98 7.70 -1.84 3.62
C HIS A 98 8.34 -0.87 4.61
N MET A 99 9.07 -1.37 5.62
CA MET A 99 9.80 -0.53 6.56
C MET A 99 10.87 0.35 5.89
N ILE A 100 11.41 -0.06 4.75
CA ILE A 100 12.38 0.73 3.97
C ILE A 100 11.67 1.61 2.95
N VAL A 101 10.69 1.05 2.22
CA VAL A 101 9.98 1.75 1.16
C VAL A 101 9.15 2.91 1.71
N SER A 102 8.48 2.73 2.84
CA SER A 102 7.63 3.76 3.46
C SER A 102 8.39 5.06 3.74
N PRO A 103 9.52 5.08 4.49
CA PRO A 103 10.28 6.30 4.71
C PRO A 103 10.93 6.84 3.43
N VAL A 104 11.36 5.99 2.50
CA VAL A 104 11.93 6.44 1.22
C VAL A 104 10.90 7.18 0.38
N VAL A 105 9.70 6.62 0.22
CA VAL A 105 8.61 7.26 -0.51
C VAL A 105 8.17 8.54 0.19
N MET A 106 8.07 8.54 1.53
CA MET A 106 7.75 9.74 2.30
C MET A 106 8.80 10.84 2.11
N PHE A 107 10.09 10.47 2.14
CA PHE A 107 11.19 11.40 1.88
C PHE A 107 11.12 11.96 0.47
N LEU A 108 10.89 11.12 -0.55
CA LEU A 108 10.76 11.57 -1.94
C LEU A 108 9.56 12.50 -2.13
N LEU A 109 8.41 12.19 -1.54
CA LEU A 109 7.24 13.08 -1.56
C LEU A 109 7.56 14.44 -0.95
N TRP A 110 8.21 14.45 0.22
CA TRP A 110 8.62 15.70 0.84
C TRP A 110 9.62 16.47 -0.02
N ALA A 111 10.67 15.81 -0.49
CA ALA A 111 11.74 16.43 -1.28
C ALA A 111 11.29 16.93 -2.65
N LEU A 112 10.39 16.21 -3.33
CA LEU A 112 9.95 16.52 -4.69
C LEU A 112 8.69 17.37 -4.75
N VAL A 113 7.85 17.35 -3.71
CA VAL A 113 6.60 18.12 -3.70
C VAL A 113 6.70 19.26 -2.69
N MET A 114 6.99 18.97 -1.43
CA MET A 114 6.92 19.97 -0.35
C MET A 114 8.10 20.95 -0.40
N THR A 115 9.32 20.46 -0.59
CA THR A 115 10.53 21.31 -0.65
C THR A 115 10.48 22.32 -1.81
N PRO A 116 10.22 21.92 -3.07
CA PRO A 116 10.14 22.89 -4.15
C PRO A 116 8.94 23.81 -3.99
N MET A 117 7.80 23.35 -3.46
CA MET A 117 6.67 24.23 -3.16
C MET A 117 7.08 25.34 -2.17
N GLY A 118 7.82 24.99 -1.10
CA GLY A 118 8.38 25.96 -0.16
C GLY A 118 9.36 26.94 -0.82
N TRP A 119 10.20 26.46 -1.74
CA TRP A 119 11.08 27.32 -2.54
C TRP A 119 10.30 28.25 -3.46
N LEU A 120 9.25 27.78 -4.14
CA LEU A 120 8.37 28.62 -4.96
C LEU A 120 7.73 29.73 -4.12
N VAL A 121 7.17 29.40 -2.95
CA VAL A 121 6.56 30.39 -2.05
C VAL A 121 7.55 31.48 -1.65
N ARG A 122 8.80 31.09 -1.34
CA ARG A 122 9.90 32.02 -1.03
C ARG A 122 10.30 32.85 -2.24
N LEU A 123 10.38 32.25 -3.43
CA LEU A 123 10.71 32.95 -4.68
C LEU A 123 9.65 34.02 -5.03
N PHE A 124 8.38 33.73 -4.77
CA PHE A 124 7.28 34.70 -4.88
C PHE A 124 7.22 35.70 -3.72
N GLY A 125 8.16 35.66 -2.77
CA GLY A 125 8.23 36.60 -1.64
C GLY A 125 7.09 36.47 -0.64
N LYS A 126 6.32 35.38 -0.66
CA LYS A 126 5.18 35.19 0.23
C LYS A 126 5.65 34.61 1.56
N ASP A 127 5.43 35.35 2.64
CA ASP A 127 5.63 34.84 4.00
C ASP A 127 4.29 34.33 4.55
N LEU A 128 3.97 33.07 4.24
CA LEU A 128 2.70 32.45 4.67
C LEU A 128 2.61 32.28 6.20
N LEU A 129 3.76 32.13 6.86
CA LEU A 129 3.84 31.86 8.29
C LEU A 129 4.19 33.11 9.11
N ARG A 130 4.37 34.27 8.44
CA ARG A 130 4.80 35.55 9.06
C ARG A 130 6.01 35.34 9.97
N MET A 131 6.98 34.56 9.50
CA MET A 131 8.18 34.20 10.28
C MET A 131 9.12 35.38 10.47
N ARG A 132 9.04 36.42 9.63
CA ARG A 132 9.85 37.63 9.80
C ARG A 132 9.33 38.44 10.98
N LEU A 133 10.20 38.66 11.97
CA LEU A 133 9.94 39.57 13.07
C LEU A 133 9.92 41.02 12.56
N ASP A 134 8.82 41.72 12.79
CA ASP A 134 8.64 43.16 12.61
C ASP A 134 8.88 43.90 13.94
N PRO A 135 9.99 44.65 14.06
CA PRO A 135 10.28 45.43 15.27
C PRO A 135 9.31 46.59 15.52
N ALA A 136 8.57 47.03 14.49
CA ALA A 136 7.60 48.12 14.60
C ALA A 136 6.19 47.61 14.93
N ALA A 137 5.96 46.29 14.93
CA ALA A 137 4.67 45.71 15.24
C ALA A 137 4.33 45.87 16.73
N ARG A 138 3.18 46.50 17.01
CA ARG A 138 2.64 46.67 18.37
C ARG A 138 2.21 45.33 19.00
N SER A 139 1.79 44.37 18.17
CA SER A 139 1.42 43.01 18.56
C SER A 139 1.37 42.11 17.32
N TYR A 140 1.81 40.85 17.45
CA TYR A 140 1.67 39.82 16.41
C TYR A 140 0.30 39.13 16.43
N TRP A 141 -0.56 39.48 17.37
CA TRP A 141 -1.88 38.88 17.50
C TRP A 141 -2.75 39.19 16.29
N ILE A 142 -3.20 38.15 15.59
CA ILE A 142 -4.11 38.28 14.46
C ILE A 142 -5.52 38.41 15.02
N LEU A 143 -6.05 39.63 14.99
CA LEU A 143 -7.46 39.90 15.32
C LEU A 143 -8.36 39.18 14.32
N ARG A 144 -9.35 38.44 14.84
CA ARG A 144 -10.36 37.75 14.04
C ARG A 144 -11.52 38.71 13.79
N ASP A 145 -11.89 38.88 12.54
CA ASP A 145 -13.08 39.62 12.12
C ASP A 145 -13.86 38.77 11.09
N PRO A 146 -15.07 38.29 11.41
CA PRO A 146 -15.80 38.51 12.66
C PRO A 146 -15.13 37.81 13.86
N PRO A 147 -15.37 38.29 15.10
CA PRO A 147 -14.99 37.56 16.30
C PRO A 147 -15.54 36.13 16.20
N GLY A 148 -14.75 35.16 16.72
CA GLY A 148 -15.10 33.74 16.64
C GLY A 148 -16.51 33.45 17.20
N PRO A 149 -17.07 32.26 16.91
CA PRO A 149 -18.42 31.90 17.32
C PRO A 149 -18.61 32.15 18.83
N GLU A 150 -19.79 32.68 19.19
CA GLU A 150 -20.14 33.00 20.58
C GLU A 150 -19.77 31.84 21.51
N PRO A 151 -19.29 32.08 22.74
CA PRO A 151 -18.92 31.01 23.68
C PRO A 151 -20.05 29.99 23.92
N SER A 152 -21.31 30.40 23.72
CA SER A 152 -22.51 29.56 23.79
C SER A 152 -22.61 28.47 22.71
N THR A 153 -21.83 28.57 21.62
CA THR A 153 -21.81 27.58 20.53
C THR A 153 -21.12 26.28 20.93
N MET A 154 -20.32 26.28 22.00
CA MET A 154 -19.64 25.09 22.51
C MET A 154 -20.39 24.49 23.71
N ARG A 155 -21.68 24.15 23.53
CA ARG A 155 -22.54 23.59 24.59
C ARG A 155 -22.25 22.12 24.93
N ASN A 156 -21.69 21.35 23.99
CA ASN A 156 -21.42 19.92 24.16
C ASN A 156 -19.95 19.61 23.80
N GLN A 157 -19.02 19.99 24.69
CA GLN A 157 -17.58 19.80 24.47
C GLN A 157 -17.06 18.44 24.98
N PHE A 158 -17.90 17.71 25.70
CA PHE A 158 -17.58 16.42 26.31
C PHE A 158 -18.76 15.46 26.16
#